data_AF-A0AAV2FQE6-F1
#
_entry.id   AF-A0AAV2FQE6-F1
#
_cell.length_a   1.000
_cell.length_b   1.000
_cell.length_c   1.000
_cell.angle_alpha   90.00
_cell.angle_beta   90.00
_cell.angle_gamma   90.00
#
_symmetry.space_group_name_H-M   'P 1'
#
loop_
_entity.id
_entity.type
_entity.pdbx_description
1 polymer ?
#
loop_
_entity_poly.entity_id
_entity_poly.type
_entity_poly.pdbx_seq_one_letter_code
_entity_poly.pdbx_strand_id
1 'polypeptide(L)'
;MVVEMLVLREAVVWCMANRFTQVRFESDVKVVIDKINKADARDSQIGALMEEVLQYFAIHGGMSVHFVGRRSNRVAHLVARKAVQLYPIASRFFDFVAWLNSMI
;
A
#
# COMPACT_ATOMS: atom_id res chain seq x y z
N MET A 1 -2.90 -9.27 2.73
CA MET A 1 -3.58 -8.75 1.52
C MET A 1 -4.24 -7.41 1.80
N VAL A 2 -5.14 -7.31 2.80
CA VAL A 2 -5.77 -6.02 3.19
C VAL A 2 -4.74 -4.97 3.59
N VAL A 3 -3.78 -5.30 4.46
CA VAL A 3 -2.71 -4.37 4.89
C VAL A 3 -1.89 -3.85 3.70
N GLU A 4 -1.55 -4.72 2.75
CA GLU A 4 -0.78 -4.34 1.55
C GLU A 4 -1.57 -3.38 0.66
N MET A 5 -2.88 -3.62 0.52
CA MET A 5 -3.76 -2.73 -0.22
C MET A 5 -3.91 -1.36 0.47
N LEU A 6 -4.02 -1.35 1.80
CA LEU A 6 -4.04 -0.11 2.60
C LEU A 6 -2.74 0.68 2.46
N VAL A 7 -1.58 0.00 2.59
CA VAL A 7 -0.27 0.64 2.44
C VAL A 7 -0.11 1.23 1.04
N LEU A 8 -0.56 0.51 0.00
CA LEU A 8 -0.55 1.04 -1.36
C LEU A 8 -1.45 2.27 -1.49
N ARG A 9 -2.69 2.22 -0.98
CA ARG A 9 -3.60 3.37 -1.00
C ARG A 9 -2.97 4.59 -0.32
N GLU A 10 -2.42 4.43 0.87
CA GLU A 10 -1.76 5.52 1.59
C GLU A 10 -0.56 6.07 0.82
N ALA A 11 0.24 5.20 0.19
CA ALA A 11 1.35 5.63 -0.65
C ALA A 11 0.87 6.47 -1.85
N VAL A 12 -0.24 6.06 -2.49
CA VAL A 12 -0.86 6.82 -3.59
C VAL A 12 -1.34 8.18 -3.13
N VAL A 13 -2.08 8.24 -2.01
CA VAL A 13 -2.57 9.49 -1.41
C VAL A 13 -1.41 10.42 -1.05
N TRP A 14 -0.37 9.90 -0.43
CA TRP A 14 0.83 10.66 -0.10
C TRP A 14 1.51 11.21 -1.35
N CYS A 15 1.65 10.41 -2.41
CA CYS A 15 2.23 10.87 -3.67
C CYS A 15 1.40 11.98 -4.33
N MET A 16 0.07 11.85 -4.34
CA MET A 16 -0.84 12.89 -4.85
C MET A 16 -0.72 14.18 -4.05
N ALA A 17 -0.71 14.11 -2.72
CA ALA A 17 -0.57 15.26 -1.83
C ALA A 17 0.75 16.02 -2.06
N ASN A 18 1.81 15.30 -2.41
CA ASN A 18 3.13 15.86 -2.73
C ASN A 18 3.31 16.20 -4.23
N ARG A 19 2.23 16.12 -5.04
CA ARG A 19 2.22 16.48 -6.47
C ARG A 19 3.21 15.69 -7.33
N PHE A 20 3.51 14.45 -6.97
CA PHE A 20 4.27 13.57 -7.85
C PHE A 20 3.42 13.22 -9.06
N THR A 21 3.94 13.49 -10.26
CA THR A 21 3.21 13.29 -11.51
C THR A 21 3.51 11.96 -12.19
N GLN A 22 4.66 11.34 -11.88
CA GLN A 22 5.05 10.03 -12.37
C GLN A 22 5.56 9.17 -11.22
N VAL A 23 4.84 8.09 -10.91
CA VAL A 23 5.16 7.20 -9.80
C VAL A 23 5.00 5.75 -10.21
N ARG A 24 6.01 4.95 -9.88
CA ARG A 24 5.96 3.49 -9.96
C ARG A 24 5.92 2.94 -8.53
N PHE A 25 4.81 2.31 -8.16
CA PHE A 25 4.68 1.58 -6.91
C PHE A 25 5.15 0.14 -7.12
N GLU A 26 6.01 -0.35 -6.23
CA GLU A 26 6.56 -1.70 -6.30
C GLU A 26 6.15 -2.48 -5.05
N SER A 27 5.67 -3.71 -5.24
CA SER A 27 5.31 -4.62 -4.14
C SER A 27 5.66 -6.07 -4.50
N ASP A 28 5.99 -6.87 -3.49
CA ASP A 28 6.23 -8.31 -3.62
C ASP A 28 4.96 -9.16 -3.44
N VAL A 29 3.79 -8.53 -3.34
CA VAL A 29 2.50 -9.22 -3.22
C VAL A 29 1.82 -9.34 -4.57
N LYS A 30 2.28 -10.31 -5.35
CA LYS A 30 1.82 -10.56 -6.74
C LYS A 30 0.30 -10.55 -6.91
N VAL A 31 -0.44 -11.15 -5.98
CA VAL A 31 -1.91 -11.23 -6.04
C VAL A 31 -2.56 -9.85 -6.05
N VAL A 32 -2.06 -8.90 -5.25
CA VAL A 32 -2.58 -7.52 -5.20
C VAL A 32 -2.27 -6.81 -6.52
N ILE A 33 -1.04 -6.95 -7.02
CA ILE A 33 -0.62 -6.33 -8.28
C ILE A 33 -1.43 -6.86 -9.46
N ASP A 34 -1.58 -8.18 -9.57
CA ASP A 34 -2.30 -8.81 -10.67
C ASP A 34 -3.79 -8.39 -10.65
N LYS A 35 -4.39 -8.23 -9.47
CA LYS A 35 -5.78 -7.76 -9.31
C LYS A 35 -5.94 -6.30 -9.75
N ILE A 36 -5.04 -5.40 -9.35
CA ILE A 36 -5.07 -3.99 -9.74
C ILE A 36 -4.87 -3.84 -11.25
N ASN A 37 -3.86 -4.52 -11.81
CA ASN A 37 -3.56 -4.43 -13.23
C ASN A 37 -4.66 -5.02 -14.12
N LYS A 38 -5.49 -5.94 -13.59
CA LYS A 38 -6.68 -6.47 -14.26
C LYS A 38 -7.96 -5.68 -13.98
N ALA A 39 -7.89 -4.65 -13.13
CA ALA A 39 -9.04 -3.95 -12.58
C ALA A 39 -10.11 -4.89 -11.99
N ASP A 40 -9.68 -5.99 -11.35
CA ASP A 40 -10.56 -7.02 -10.80
C ASP A 40 -10.89 -6.75 -9.33
N ALA A 41 -11.87 -5.87 -9.09
CA ALA A 41 -12.31 -5.45 -7.75
C ALA A 41 -13.36 -6.39 -7.11
N ARG A 42 -13.56 -7.61 -7.62
CA ARG A 42 -14.61 -8.53 -7.14
C ARG A 42 -14.33 -9.17 -5.78
N ASP A 43 -13.19 -8.87 -5.18
CA ASP A 43 -12.82 -9.37 -3.86
C ASP A 43 -13.54 -8.59 -2.75
N SER A 44 -14.40 -9.26 -1.99
CA SER A 44 -15.19 -8.63 -0.94
C SER A 44 -14.36 -8.06 0.22
N GLN A 45 -13.09 -8.47 0.39
CA GLN A 45 -12.23 -7.98 1.48
C GLN A 45 -11.48 -6.71 1.13
N ILE A 46 -11.20 -6.47 -0.15
CA ILE A 46 -10.37 -5.34 -0.60
C ILE A 46 -10.99 -4.52 -1.74
N GLY A 47 -12.18 -4.89 -2.22
CA GLY A 47 -12.83 -4.30 -3.39
C GLY A 47 -12.98 -2.78 -3.29
N ALA A 48 -13.45 -2.29 -2.14
CA ALA A 48 -13.59 -0.84 -1.92
C ALA A 48 -12.24 -0.09 -2.01
N LEU A 49 -11.18 -0.64 -1.38
CA LEU A 49 -9.84 -0.06 -1.45
C LEU A 49 -9.27 -0.12 -2.86
N MET A 50 -9.55 -1.21 -3.59
CA MET A 50 -9.14 -1.36 -4.98
C MET A 50 -9.83 -0.35 -5.89
N GLU A 51 -11.14 -0.18 -5.78
CA GLU A 51 -11.89 0.81 -6.55
C GLU A 51 -11.34 2.21 -6.34
N GLU A 52 -11.03 2.57 -5.10
CA GLU A 52 -10.46 3.85 -4.76
C GLU A 52 -9.08 4.08 -5.41
N VAL A 53 -8.19 3.08 -5.33
CA VAL A 53 -6.86 3.17 -5.98
C VAL A 53 -6.97 3.21 -7.50
N LEU A 54 -7.89 2.45 -8.09
CA LEU A 54 -8.14 2.49 -9.54
C LEU A 54 -8.67 3.86 -9.98
N GLN A 55 -9.55 4.48 -9.18
CA GLN A 55 -10.00 5.86 -9.43
C GLN A 55 -8.82 6.85 -9.36
N TYR A 56 -7.92 6.71 -8.38
CA TYR A 56 -6.72 7.55 -8.31
C TYR A 56 -5.83 7.40 -9.54
N PHE A 57 -5.63 6.18 -10.04
CA PHE A 57 -4.83 5.97 -11.27
C PHE A 57 -5.52 6.52 -12.52
N ALA A 58 -6.86 6.44 -12.59
CA ALA A 58 -7.62 7.02 -13.70
C ALA A 58 -7.50 8.55 -13.73
N ILE A 59 -7.53 9.20 -12.56
CA ILE A 59 -7.38 10.66 -12.44
C ILE A 59 -5.91 11.07 -12.67
N HIS A 60 -4.97 10.25 -12.20
CA HIS A 60 -3.52 10.51 -12.25
C HIS A 60 -2.80 9.47 -13.13
N GLY A 61 -2.92 9.62 -14.45
CA GLY A 61 -2.41 8.67 -15.44
C GLY A 61 -0.89 8.44 -15.50
N GLY A 62 -0.10 9.09 -14.65
CA GLY A 62 1.33 8.83 -14.49
C GLY A 62 1.68 7.84 -13.37
N MET A 63 0.68 7.22 -12.74
CA MET A 63 0.87 6.25 -11.66
C MET A 63 0.69 4.82 -12.15
N SER A 64 1.51 3.90 -11.65
CA SER A 64 1.47 2.48 -12.05
C SER A 64 1.97 1.56 -10.93
N VAL A 65 1.59 0.28 -10.97
CA VAL A 65 1.99 -0.70 -9.96
C VAL A 65 2.67 -1.91 -10.61
N HIS A 66 3.79 -2.32 -10.03
CA HIS A 66 4.65 -3.37 -10.56
C HIS A 66 4.97 -4.40 -9.48
N PHE A 67 4.97 -5.67 -9.90
CA PHE A 67 5.45 -6.74 -9.05
C PHE A 67 6.98 -6.78 -9.08
N VAL A 68 7.59 -6.83 -7.90
CA VAL A 68 9.02 -7.07 -7.75
C VAL A 68 9.26 -8.26 -6.84
N GLY A 69 10.34 -9.00 -7.09
CA GLY A 69 10.72 -10.09 -6.19
C GLY A 69 11.02 -9.58 -4.78
N ARG A 70 10.78 -10.43 -3.77
CA ARG A 70 11.00 -10.09 -2.34
C ARG A 70 12.40 -9.54 -2.02
N ARG A 71 13.42 -9.94 -2.76
CA ARG A 71 14.78 -9.40 -2.62
C ARG A 71 14.87 -7.93 -3.03
N SER A 72 14.14 -7.54 -4.08
CA SER A 72 14.05 -6.15 -4.52
C SER A 72 13.19 -5.32 -3.58
N ASN A 73 12.16 -5.91 -2.94
CA ASN A 73 11.36 -5.26 -1.90
C ASN A 73 11.99 -5.31 -0.48
N ARG A 74 13.29 -5.63 -0.36
CA ARG A 74 13.93 -5.87 0.95
C ARG A 74 13.89 -4.65 1.85
N VAL A 75 14.05 -3.44 1.30
CA VAL A 75 14.07 -2.21 2.09
C VAL A 75 12.70 -1.97 2.73
N ALA A 76 11.61 -2.01 1.94
CA ALA A 76 10.25 -1.85 2.48
C ALA A 76 9.93 -2.94 3.51
N HIS A 77 10.33 -4.18 3.26
CA HIS A 77 10.16 -5.27 4.23
C HIS A 77 10.91 -5.02 5.55
N LEU A 78 12.16 -4.53 5.49
CA LEU A 78 12.94 -4.21 6.68
C LEU A 78 12.34 -3.04 7.46
N VAL A 79 11.86 -2.00 6.76
CA VAL A 79 11.19 -0.84 7.35
C VAL A 79 9.91 -1.28 8.05
N ALA A 80 9.04 -2.03 7.38
CA ALA A 80 7.80 -2.56 7.96
C ALA A 80 8.09 -3.43 9.20
N ARG A 81 9.06 -4.33 9.11
CA ARG A 81 9.47 -5.18 10.24
C ARG A 81 9.99 -4.36 11.42
N LYS A 82 10.78 -3.33 11.16
CA LYS A 82 11.30 -2.43 12.20
C LYS A 82 10.20 -1.58 12.82
N ALA A 83 9.25 -1.09 12.02
CA ALA A 83 8.10 -0.34 12.52
C ALA A 83 7.26 -1.20 13.50
N VAL A 84 6.97 -2.46 13.15
CA VAL A 84 6.27 -3.40 14.04
C VAL A 84 7.04 -3.64 15.34
N GLN A 85 8.36 -3.79 15.27
CA GLN A 85 9.21 -3.97 16.47
C GLN A 85 9.23 -2.74 17.38
N LEU A 86 9.18 -1.54 16.79
CA LEU A 86 9.20 -0.27 17.51
C LEU A 86 7.81 0.18 17.96
N TYR A 87 6.74 -0.46 17.47
CA TYR A 87 5.36 -0.11 17.77
C TYR A 87 5.06 0.03 19.28
N PRO A 88 5.49 -0.89 20.18
CA PRO A 88 5.23 -0.76 21.61
C PRO A 88 5.85 0.48 22.26
N ILE A 89 6.88 1.05 21.63
CA ILE A 89 7.59 2.25 22.07
C ILE A 89 6.96 3.47 21.39
N ALA A 90 6.68 3.38 20.09
CA ALA A 90 6.11 4.46 19.28
C ALA A 90 4.65 4.79 19.65
N SER A 91 3.86 3.81 20.08
CA SER A 91 2.47 4.00 20.54
C SER A 91 2.34 4.89 21.77
N ARG A 92 3.45 5.20 22.45
CA ARG A 92 3.51 6.18 23.55
C ARG A 92 3.76 7.62 23.10
N PHE A 93 4.24 7.82 21.87
CA PHE A 93 4.68 9.12 21.35
C PHE A 93 3.92 9.58 20.12
N PHE A 94 3.35 8.65 19.37
CA PHE A 94 2.55 8.95 18.19
C PHE A 94 1.27 8.10 18.26
N ASP A 95 0.12 8.73 18.01
CA ASP A 95 -1.14 8.05 17.65
C ASP A 95 -1.03 7.38 16.25
N PHE A 96 0.16 6.90 15.91
CA PHE A 96 0.42 6.26 14.63
C PHE A 96 -0.13 4.83 14.70
N VAL A 97 -1.40 4.79 14.31
CA VAL A 97 -2.15 3.64 13.82
C VAL A 97 -2.64 2.68 14.90
N ALA A 98 -3.58 3.17 15.72
CA ALA A 98 -4.44 2.32 16.55
C ALA A 98 -5.19 1.23 15.74
N TRP A 99 -5.42 1.45 14.44
CA TRP A 99 -6.10 0.48 13.56
C TRP A 99 -5.23 -0.74 13.20
N LEU A 100 -3.89 -0.65 13.23
CA LEU A 100 -3.01 -1.80 12.92
C LEU A 100 -3.18 -2.91 13.96
N ASN A 101 -3.51 -2.56 15.21
CA ASN A 101 -3.75 -3.52 16.29
C ASN A 101 -5.03 -4.32 16.13
N SER A 102 -6.03 -3.83 15.38
CA SER A 102 -7.26 -4.61 15.16
C SER A 102 -7.13 -5.64 14.03
N MET A 103 -5.94 -5.76 13.43
CA MET A 103 -5.67 -6.59 12.25
C MET A 103 -4.52 -7.59 12.43
N ILE A 104 -3.92 -7.66 13.62
CA ILE A 104 -2.95 -8.70 14.04
C ILE A 104 -3.67 -9.63 15.02
#